data_AF-A0AAV8ZSF9-F1
#
_entry.id   AF-A0AAV8ZSF9-F1
#
_cell.length_a   1.000
_cell.length_b   1.000
_cell.length_c   1.000
_cell.angle_alpha   90.00
_cell.angle_beta   90.00
_cell.angle_gamma   90.00
#
_symmetry.space_group_name_H-M   'P 1'
#
loop_
_entity.id
_entity.type
_entity.pdbx_description
1 polymer ?
#
loop_
_entity_poly.entity_id
_entity_poly.type
_entity_poly.pdbx_seq_one_letter_code
_entity_poly.pdbx_strand_id
1 'polypeptide(L)'
;MPRLERILEAIPPESAHRDFRIWLTSTPSPHFPVSILQNGSKMTIEPPSGIKANMLRAYRNQVSDLTDFMQSEHPKASQFKLLVFSLCLFHGVLLERRKFGPLGFNIPYEFTDGDLKICISQLHMFLLEYSEIPFKVLTYTAGHINYGGRVTDDWDRRCLMNVLADYYNLDVVHVGYVFDIFGFYTQIPTDTMFVDYMEYIKTFPINDHPEVFGLHPNADITFAQSQTYICLATLLKLQPKQVGGAATSQEDVTASSARAILEQLPDMFKLDEISKK
;
A
#
# COMPACT_ATOMS: atom_id res chain seq x y z
N MET A 1 -3.78 -24.98 15.53
CA MET A 1 -5.06 -25.09 16.30
C MET A 1 -5.50 -26.55 16.41
N PRO A 2 -4.86 -27.37 17.25
CA PRO A 2 -4.99 -28.85 17.17
C PRO A 2 -6.36 -29.39 17.56
N ARG A 3 -7.07 -28.70 18.47
CA ARG A 3 -8.40 -29.12 18.92
C ARG A 3 -9.47 -28.94 17.84
N LEU A 4 -9.42 -27.82 17.11
CA LEU A 4 -10.36 -27.55 16.01
C LEU A 4 -10.19 -28.58 14.90
N GLU A 5 -8.96 -28.85 14.50
CA GLU A 5 -8.60 -29.88 13.52
C GLU A 5 -9.22 -31.24 13.86
N ARG A 6 -9.02 -31.74 15.09
CA ARG A 6 -9.63 -33.00 15.54
C ARG A 6 -11.16 -32.99 15.50
N ILE A 7 -11.79 -31.87 15.85
CA ILE A 7 -13.26 -31.77 15.81
C ILE A 7 -13.74 -31.87 14.36
N LEU A 8 -13.05 -31.22 13.43
CA LEU A 8 -13.43 -31.23 12.01
C LEU A 8 -13.22 -32.59 11.36
N GLU A 9 -12.11 -33.26 11.65
CA GLU A 9 -11.85 -34.62 11.18
C GLU A 9 -12.84 -35.64 11.74
N ALA A 10 -13.37 -35.39 12.95
CA ALA A 10 -14.34 -36.26 13.59
C ALA A 10 -15.78 -36.07 13.10
N ILE A 11 -16.09 -35.08 12.26
CA ILE A 11 -17.44 -34.88 11.70
C ILE A 11 -17.62 -35.82 10.49
N PRO A 12 -18.45 -36.85 10.58
CA PRO A 12 -18.74 -37.73 9.44
C PRO A 12 -19.50 -36.95 8.35
N PRO A 13 -19.05 -36.98 7.08
CA PRO A 13 -19.73 -36.28 5.98
C PRO A 13 -21.21 -36.66 5.84
N GLU A 14 -21.54 -37.92 6.15
CA GLU A 14 -22.89 -38.48 6.04
C GLU A 14 -23.84 -37.98 7.13
N SER A 15 -23.31 -37.54 8.27
CA SER A 15 -24.09 -37.03 9.40
C SER A 15 -24.22 -35.51 9.41
N ALA A 16 -23.42 -34.83 8.58
CA ALA A 16 -23.45 -33.38 8.49
C ALA A 16 -24.69 -32.92 7.73
N HIS A 17 -25.40 -31.92 8.27
CA HIS A 17 -26.51 -31.30 7.56
C HIS A 17 -26.01 -30.68 6.25
N ARG A 18 -26.80 -30.79 5.16
CA ARG A 18 -26.42 -30.29 3.82
C ARG A 18 -25.99 -28.82 3.80
N ASP A 19 -26.60 -28.00 4.66
CA ASP A 19 -26.32 -26.56 4.77
C ASP A 19 -25.28 -26.20 5.84
N PHE A 20 -24.70 -27.19 6.51
CA PHE A 20 -23.64 -26.95 7.48
C PHE A 20 -22.40 -26.35 6.79
N ARG A 21 -21.94 -25.20 7.27
CA ARG A 21 -20.75 -24.50 6.78
C ARG A 21 -19.94 -24.02 7.97
N ILE A 22 -18.62 -24.02 7.81
CA ILE A 22 -17.69 -23.47 8.76
C ILE A 22 -16.88 -22.40 8.05
N TRP A 23 -16.88 -21.20 8.62
CA TRP A 23 -16.14 -20.06 8.12
C TRP A 23 -15.01 -19.75 9.07
N LEU A 24 -13.78 -19.76 8.55
CA LEU A 24 -12.57 -19.45 9.31
C LEU A 24 -11.91 -18.24 8.64
N THR A 25 -11.70 -17.18 9.41
CA THR A 25 -10.99 -15.98 8.98
C THR A 25 -9.67 -15.90 9.73
N SER A 26 -8.56 -15.89 9.01
CA SER A 26 -7.22 -15.81 9.58
C SER A 26 -6.29 -15.08 8.62
N THR A 27 -5.31 -14.37 9.17
CA THR A 27 -4.12 -14.02 8.38
C THR A 27 -3.30 -15.30 8.08
N PRO A 28 -2.49 -15.32 7.01
CA PRO A 28 -1.58 -16.42 6.74
C PRO A 28 -0.68 -16.69 7.95
N SER A 29 -0.67 -17.92 8.44
CA SER A 29 0.12 -18.31 9.61
C SER A 29 0.69 -19.72 9.44
N PRO A 30 1.99 -19.93 9.72
CA PRO A 30 2.60 -21.26 9.67
C PRO A 30 2.03 -22.22 10.72
N HIS A 31 1.32 -21.71 11.73
CA HIS A 31 0.67 -22.51 12.78
C HIS A 31 -0.77 -22.92 12.44
N PHE A 32 -1.29 -22.46 11.29
CA PHE A 32 -2.62 -22.84 10.84
C PHE A 32 -2.61 -24.30 10.37
N PRO A 33 -3.57 -25.16 10.79
CA PRO A 33 -3.54 -26.58 10.46
C PRO A 33 -3.58 -26.87 8.96
N VAL A 34 -2.64 -27.70 8.49
CA VAL A 34 -2.50 -28.05 7.07
C VAL A 34 -3.69 -28.86 6.58
N SER A 35 -4.24 -29.76 7.41
CA SER A 35 -5.43 -30.57 7.09
C SER A 35 -6.66 -29.71 6.77
N ILE A 36 -6.93 -28.70 7.62
CA ILE A 36 -8.04 -27.75 7.44
C ILE A 36 -7.83 -26.95 6.15
N LEU A 37 -6.60 -26.52 5.87
CA LEU A 37 -6.28 -25.88 4.60
C LEU A 37 -6.56 -26.86 3.46
N GLN A 38 -5.95 -28.04 3.42
CA GLN A 38 -6.11 -28.98 2.31
C GLN A 38 -7.59 -29.30 2.01
N ASN A 39 -8.39 -29.58 3.05
CA ASN A 39 -9.79 -30.00 2.92
C ASN A 39 -10.79 -28.85 2.77
N GLY A 40 -10.39 -27.60 3.05
CA GLY A 40 -11.27 -26.43 2.96
C GLY A 40 -11.27 -25.75 1.59
N SER A 41 -12.29 -24.93 1.33
CA SER A 41 -12.24 -23.91 0.27
C SER A 41 -11.52 -22.66 0.80
N LYS A 42 -10.63 -22.09 0.00
CA LYS A 42 -9.81 -20.93 0.38
C LYS A 42 -10.22 -19.74 -0.46
N MET A 43 -10.43 -18.61 0.21
CA MET A 43 -10.64 -17.32 -0.44
C MET A 43 -9.63 -16.35 0.15
N THR A 44 -8.84 -15.73 -0.70
CA THR A 44 -7.96 -14.62 -0.32
C THR A 44 -8.67 -13.32 -0.65
N ILE A 45 -8.63 -12.37 0.29
CA ILE A 45 -9.08 -11.00 0.06
C ILE A 45 -7.82 -10.15 0.03
N GLU A 46 -7.50 -9.64 -1.16
CA GLU A 46 -6.38 -8.73 -1.35
C GLU A 46 -6.91 -7.29 -1.43
N PRO A 47 -6.17 -6.29 -0.90
CA PRO A 47 -6.51 -4.90 -1.11
C PRO A 47 -6.58 -4.59 -2.62
N PRO A 48 -7.52 -3.72 -3.07
CA PRO A 48 -7.48 -3.18 -4.41
C PRO A 48 -6.10 -2.58 -4.71
N SER A 49 -5.64 -2.82 -5.95
CA SER A 49 -4.41 -2.25 -6.48
C SER A 49 -4.73 -1.25 -7.56
N GLY A 50 -3.94 -0.18 -7.60
CA GLY A 50 -4.07 0.96 -8.48
C GLY A 50 -4.90 2.08 -7.87
N ILE A 51 -4.61 3.32 -8.27
CA ILE A 51 -5.30 4.52 -7.80
C ILE A 51 -6.80 4.42 -8.10
N LYS A 52 -7.17 3.95 -9.29
CA LYS A 52 -8.58 3.74 -9.69
C LYS A 52 -9.36 2.93 -8.67
N ALA A 53 -8.83 1.76 -8.27
CA ALA A 53 -9.54 0.86 -7.38
C ALA A 53 -9.60 1.42 -5.94
N ASN A 54 -8.53 2.09 -5.49
CA ASN A 54 -8.48 2.78 -4.20
C ASN A 54 -9.47 3.96 -4.13
N MET A 55 -9.54 4.78 -5.18
CA MET A 55 -10.48 5.90 -5.29
C MET A 55 -11.94 5.41 -5.30
N LEU A 56 -12.27 4.36 -6.06
CA LEU A 56 -13.61 3.77 -6.05
C LEU A 56 -13.99 3.25 -4.67
N ARG A 57 -13.05 2.61 -3.95
CA ARG A 57 -13.28 2.14 -2.57
C ARG A 57 -13.53 3.32 -1.63
N ALA A 58 -12.68 4.34 -1.68
CA ALA A 58 -12.80 5.55 -0.87
C ALA A 58 -14.16 6.24 -1.07
N TYR A 59 -14.56 6.42 -2.32
CA TYR A 59 -15.83 7.08 -2.63
C TYR A 59 -17.04 6.25 -2.17
N ARG A 60 -17.05 4.93 -2.43
CA ARG A 60 -18.16 4.05 -2.05
C ARG A 60 -18.34 3.87 -0.55
N ASN A 61 -17.23 3.86 0.21
CA ASN A 61 -17.25 3.44 1.60
C ASN A 61 -17.15 4.60 2.59
N GLN A 62 -16.54 5.73 2.18
CA GLN A 62 -16.26 6.86 3.08
C GLN A 62 -16.93 8.15 2.60
N VAL A 63 -16.80 8.51 1.32
CA VAL A 63 -17.38 9.76 0.80
C VAL A 63 -18.90 9.67 0.69
N SER A 64 -19.45 8.48 0.46
CA SER A 64 -20.90 8.21 0.43
C SER A 64 -21.64 8.74 1.66
N ASP A 65 -21.01 8.68 2.83
CA ASP A 65 -21.56 9.14 4.11
C ASP A 65 -21.84 10.66 4.13
N LEU A 66 -21.23 11.43 3.21
CA LEU A 66 -21.33 12.89 3.13
C LEU A 66 -21.95 13.36 1.81
N THR A 67 -22.62 12.47 1.08
CA THR A 67 -23.28 12.79 -0.21
C THR A 67 -24.30 13.93 -0.06
N ASP A 68 -25.09 13.92 1.01
CA ASP A 68 -26.08 14.97 1.29
C ASP A 68 -25.44 16.35 1.41
N PHE A 69 -24.28 16.44 2.09
CA PHE A 69 -23.54 17.68 2.20
C PHE A 69 -22.94 18.12 0.86
N MET A 70 -22.36 17.19 0.10
CA MET A 70 -21.81 17.47 -1.24
C MET A 70 -22.88 18.03 -2.19
N GLN A 71 -24.12 17.56 -2.08
CA GLN A 71 -25.24 17.99 -2.93
C GLN A 71 -26.03 19.17 -2.35
N SER A 72 -25.66 19.66 -1.17
CA SER A 72 -26.31 20.81 -0.55
C SER A 72 -25.94 22.15 -1.22
N GLU A 73 -26.77 23.16 -1.00
CA GLU A 73 -26.50 24.55 -1.41
C GLU A 73 -25.54 25.29 -0.46
N HIS A 74 -24.90 24.58 0.47
CA HIS A 74 -24.00 25.18 1.43
C HIS A 74 -22.78 25.81 0.72
N PRO A 75 -22.35 27.04 1.06
CA PRO A 75 -21.26 27.74 0.35
C PRO A 75 -19.91 26.99 0.40
N LYS A 76 -19.73 26.11 1.38
CA LYS A 76 -18.53 25.26 1.55
C LYS A 76 -18.60 23.92 0.80
N ALA A 77 -19.75 23.53 0.24
CA ALA A 77 -19.93 22.24 -0.41
C ALA A 77 -18.99 22.08 -1.62
N SER A 78 -18.83 23.14 -2.43
CA SER A 78 -17.92 23.15 -3.58
C SER A 78 -16.46 22.99 -3.17
N GLN A 79 -16.02 23.68 -2.10
CA GLN A 79 -14.66 23.56 -1.57
C GLN A 79 -14.41 22.15 -1.01
N PHE A 80 -15.40 21.59 -0.30
CA PHE A 80 -15.33 20.24 0.22
C PHE A 80 -15.22 19.20 -0.90
N LYS A 81 -16.01 19.32 -1.98
CA LYS A 81 -15.94 18.44 -3.16
C LYS A 81 -14.52 18.36 -3.75
N LEU A 82 -13.87 19.50 -3.95
CA LEU A 82 -12.51 19.56 -4.50
C LEU A 82 -11.48 18.96 -3.53
N LEU A 83 -11.57 19.28 -2.24
CA LEU A 83 -10.62 18.82 -1.23
C LEU A 83 -10.80 17.35 -0.85
N VAL A 84 -12.03 16.81 -0.87
CA VAL A 84 -12.27 15.39 -0.60
C VAL A 84 -11.76 14.52 -1.75
N PHE A 85 -11.95 14.96 -3.00
CA PHE A 85 -11.37 14.30 -4.18
C PHE A 85 -9.84 14.24 -4.07
N SER A 86 -9.22 15.40 -3.77
CA SER A 86 -7.76 15.50 -3.58
C SER A 86 -7.24 14.60 -2.45
N LEU A 87 -7.93 14.60 -1.29
CA LEU A 87 -7.57 13.77 -0.14
C LEU A 87 -7.69 12.27 -0.44
N CYS A 88 -8.74 11.85 -1.16
CA CYS A 88 -8.88 10.46 -1.59
C CYS A 88 -7.78 10.06 -2.58
N LEU A 89 -7.39 10.96 -3.49
CA LEU A 89 -6.30 10.71 -4.44
C LEU A 89 -4.95 10.59 -3.73
N PHE A 90 -4.67 11.49 -2.78
CA PHE A 90 -3.52 11.41 -1.88
C PHE A 90 -3.46 10.07 -1.15
N HIS A 91 -4.58 9.62 -0.58
CA HIS A 91 -4.65 8.31 0.09
C HIS A 91 -4.33 7.16 -0.87
N GLY A 92 -4.89 7.17 -2.09
CA GLY A 92 -4.57 6.20 -3.13
C GLY A 92 -3.08 6.19 -3.49
N VAL A 93 -2.47 7.37 -3.63
CA VAL A 93 -1.03 7.52 -3.89
C VAL A 93 -0.19 6.97 -2.75
N LEU A 94 -0.53 7.24 -1.49
CA LEU A 94 0.20 6.67 -0.34
C LEU A 94 0.13 5.14 -0.31
N LEU A 95 -1.05 4.55 -0.56
CA LEU A 95 -1.23 3.10 -0.60
C LEU A 95 -0.37 2.46 -1.70
N GLU A 96 -0.40 3.04 -2.90
CA GLU A 96 0.33 2.51 -4.05
C GLU A 96 1.83 2.76 -3.96
N ARG A 97 2.29 3.84 -3.32
CA ARG A 97 3.74 4.13 -3.13
C ARG A 97 4.47 2.98 -2.44
N ARG A 98 3.80 2.20 -1.59
CA ARG A 98 4.36 1.02 -0.92
C ARG A 98 4.92 -0.03 -1.90
N LYS A 99 4.38 -0.11 -3.13
CA LYS A 99 4.83 -1.10 -4.13
C LYS A 99 6.26 -0.87 -4.62
N PHE A 100 6.78 0.36 -4.50
CA PHE A 100 8.12 0.74 -4.94
C PHE A 100 9.21 0.48 -3.87
N GLY A 101 8.86 -0.13 -2.73
CA GLY A 101 9.81 -0.40 -1.65
C GLY A 101 10.49 0.90 -1.17
N PRO A 102 11.81 0.90 -0.93
CA PRO A 102 12.55 2.08 -0.46
C PRO A 102 12.47 3.33 -1.34
N LEU A 103 12.13 3.19 -2.63
CA LEU A 103 11.89 4.36 -3.50
C LEU A 103 10.57 5.07 -3.12
N GLY A 104 9.60 4.33 -2.60
CA GLY A 104 8.35 4.85 -2.08
C GLY A 104 8.48 5.30 -0.62
N PHE A 105 8.81 4.35 0.26
CA PHE A 105 9.09 4.57 1.68
C PHE A 105 10.12 3.56 2.16
N ASN A 106 11.02 3.97 3.04
CA ASN A 106 12.01 3.07 3.65
C ASN A 106 11.32 1.93 4.42
N ILE A 107 10.23 2.26 5.12
CA ILE A 107 9.43 1.29 5.88
C ILE A 107 8.06 1.09 5.20
N PRO A 108 7.59 -0.16 5.04
CA PRO A 108 6.32 -0.45 4.37
C PRO A 108 5.13 -0.18 5.31
N TYR A 109 4.81 1.09 5.55
CA TYR A 109 3.69 1.50 6.38
C TYR A 109 2.35 1.00 5.83
N GLU A 110 1.47 0.61 6.76
CA GLU A 110 0.11 0.21 6.44
C GLU A 110 -0.83 1.36 6.79
N PHE A 111 -1.33 2.06 5.78
CA PHE A 111 -2.39 3.06 5.94
C PHE A 111 -3.75 2.38 5.75
N THR A 112 -4.75 2.77 6.53
CA THR A 112 -6.07 2.11 6.52
C THR A 112 -7.19 3.08 6.14
N ASP A 113 -8.35 2.51 5.79
CA ASP A 113 -9.57 3.28 5.55
C ASP A 113 -9.99 4.13 6.77
N GLY A 114 -9.57 3.72 7.98
CA GLY A 114 -9.77 4.50 9.20
C GLY A 114 -9.01 5.83 9.19
N ASP A 115 -7.79 5.86 8.65
CA ASP A 115 -7.00 7.10 8.52
C ASP A 115 -7.67 8.07 7.55
N LEU A 116 -8.17 7.54 6.43
CA LEU A 116 -8.90 8.34 5.46
C LEU A 116 -10.21 8.87 6.06
N LYS A 117 -10.99 8.02 6.74
CA LYS A 117 -12.27 8.40 7.34
C LYS A 117 -12.12 9.55 8.34
N ILE A 118 -11.11 9.49 9.22
CA ILE A 118 -10.86 10.59 10.16
C ILE A 118 -10.42 11.86 9.45
N CYS A 119 -9.57 11.78 8.42
CA CYS A 119 -9.17 12.94 7.63
C CYS A 119 -10.35 13.59 6.92
N ILE A 120 -11.26 12.81 6.32
CA ILE A 120 -12.48 13.33 5.67
C ILE A 120 -13.39 14.02 6.69
N SER A 121 -13.56 13.40 7.88
CA SER A 121 -14.38 13.97 8.96
C SER A 121 -13.81 15.30 9.47
N GLN A 122 -12.50 15.37 9.67
CA GLN A 122 -11.81 16.60 10.07
C GLN A 122 -11.86 17.67 8.97
N LEU A 123 -11.69 17.28 7.70
CA LEU A 123 -11.86 18.18 6.56
C LEU A 123 -13.24 18.84 6.58
N HIS A 124 -14.30 18.04 6.71
CA HIS A 124 -15.66 18.54 6.79
C HIS A 124 -15.85 19.48 7.99
N MET A 125 -15.42 19.07 9.18
CA MET A 125 -15.50 19.86 10.42
C MET A 125 -14.81 21.22 10.28
N PHE A 126 -13.54 21.24 9.87
CA PHE A 126 -12.76 22.47 9.80
C PHE A 126 -13.23 23.41 8.68
N LEU A 127 -13.76 22.88 7.57
CA LEU A 127 -14.34 23.76 6.54
C LEU A 127 -15.60 24.48 7.00
N LEU A 128 -16.38 23.88 7.91
CA LEU A 128 -17.57 24.49 8.51
C LEU A 128 -17.22 25.46 9.63
N GLU A 129 -16.16 25.20 10.39
CA GLU A 129 -15.72 26.03 11.51
C GLU A 129 -15.02 27.32 11.04
N TYR A 130 -14.18 27.24 10.00
CA TYR A 130 -13.36 28.36 9.54
C TYR A 130 -13.97 29.09 8.34
N SER A 131 -13.85 30.43 8.35
CA SER A 131 -14.31 31.30 7.25
C SER A 131 -13.52 31.07 5.96
N GLU A 132 -12.21 30.87 6.07
CA GLU A 132 -11.29 30.54 4.98
C GLU A 132 -10.85 29.08 5.07
N ILE A 133 -10.28 28.53 3.99
CA ILE A 133 -9.80 27.13 3.98
C ILE A 133 -8.55 27.03 4.87
N PRO A 134 -8.59 26.28 5.99
CA PRO A 134 -7.50 26.30 6.96
C PRO A 134 -6.42 25.28 6.59
N PHE A 135 -5.72 25.47 5.46
CA PHE A 135 -4.71 24.53 4.94
C PHE A 135 -3.66 24.15 5.98
N LYS A 136 -3.18 25.10 6.80
CA LYS A 136 -2.21 24.80 7.86
C LYS A 136 -2.74 23.77 8.86
N VAL A 137 -4.01 23.86 9.23
CA VAL A 137 -4.67 22.91 10.14
C VAL A 137 -4.85 21.57 9.44
N LEU A 138 -5.39 21.57 8.22
CA LEU A 138 -5.64 20.35 7.44
C LEU A 138 -4.34 19.57 7.17
N THR A 139 -3.28 20.25 6.76
CA THR A 139 -1.96 19.66 6.52
C THR A 139 -1.35 19.14 7.81
N TYR A 140 -1.53 19.86 8.94
CA TYR A 140 -1.03 19.39 10.23
C TYR A 140 -1.78 18.15 10.72
N THR A 141 -3.11 18.13 10.66
CA THR A 141 -3.89 16.99 11.15
C THR A 141 -3.75 15.77 10.24
N ALA A 142 -3.89 15.92 8.92
CA ALA A 142 -3.70 14.80 8.00
C ALA A 142 -2.24 14.32 7.98
N GLY A 143 -1.29 15.26 7.85
CA GLY A 143 0.12 14.97 7.64
C GLY A 143 0.87 14.56 8.90
N HIS A 144 0.78 15.33 9.99
CA HIS A 144 1.56 15.06 11.21
C HIS A 144 0.87 14.12 12.19
N ILE A 145 -0.47 14.17 12.28
CA ILE A 145 -1.23 13.42 13.29
C ILE A 145 -1.75 12.10 12.73
N ASN A 146 -2.57 12.14 11.67
CA ASN A 146 -3.29 10.97 11.19
C ASN A 146 -2.36 10.01 10.43
N TYR A 147 -1.82 10.44 9.28
CA TYR A 147 -0.90 9.60 8.50
C TYR A 147 0.49 9.60 9.11
N GLY A 148 1.04 10.77 9.45
CA GLY A 148 2.37 10.88 10.05
C GLY A 148 2.49 10.28 11.44
N GLY A 149 1.38 10.05 12.15
CA GLY A 149 1.40 9.29 13.41
C GLY A 149 1.75 7.81 13.23
N ARG A 150 1.63 7.28 12.00
CA ARG A 150 2.08 5.92 11.63
C ARG A 150 3.51 5.86 11.13
N VAL A 151 4.05 7.01 10.72
CA VAL A 151 5.38 7.09 10.11
C VAL A 151 6.43 7.28 11.21
N THR A 152 7.33 6.32 11.31
CA THR A 152 8.35 6.24 12.36
C THR A 152 9.72 6.78 11.93
N ASP A 153 10.00 6.83 10.63
CA ASP A 153 11.25 7.33 10.06
C ASP A 153 11.11 8.80 9.65
N ASP A 154 12.10 9.63 10.00
CA ASP A 154 12.04 11.08 9.76
C ASP A 154 12.11 11.44 8.26
N TRP A 155 12.83 10.64 7.46
CA TRP A 155 12.91 10.85 6.01
C TRP A 155 11.61 10.48 5.33
N ASP A 156 11.02 9.35 5.71
CA ASP A 156 9.68 8.95 5.26
C ASP A 156 8.63 9.99 5.68
N ARG A 157 8.74 10.58 6.88
CA ARG A 157 7.84 11.64 7.34
C ARG A 157 7.96 12.89 6.48
N ARG A 158 9.20 13.31 6.16
CA ARG A 158 9.45 14.42 5.25
C ARG A 158 8.89 14.14 3.86
N CYS A 159 9.07 12.92 3.35
CA CYS A 159 8.52 12.49 2.07
C CYS A 159 6.99 12.57 2.07
N LEU A 160 6.34 12.06 3.12
CA LEU A 160 4.88 12.11 3.26
C LEU A 160 4.36 13.55 3.26
N MET A 161 5.00 14.45 4.01
CA MET A 161 4.62 15.86 4.04
C MET A 161 4.82 16.55 2.71
N ASN A 162 5.87 16.18 1.97
CA ASN A 162 6.12 16.72 0.63
C ASN A 162 5.04 16.27 -0.36
N VAL A 163 4.69 14.98 -0.35
CA VAL A 163 3.59 14.47 -1.18
C VAL A 163 2.27 15.15 -0.81
N LEU A 164 1.97 15.31 0.48
CA LEU A 164 0.73 15.96 0.93
C LEU A 164 0.62 17.43 0.45
N ALA A 165 1.74 18.13 0.29
CA ALA A 165 1.74 19.52 -0.18
C ALA A 165 1.18 19.65 -1.61
N ASP A 166 1.30 18.62 -2.44
CA ASP A 166 0.75 18.60 -3.80
C ASP A 166 -0.78 18.42 -3.80
N TYR A 167 -1.36 17.91 -2.71
CA TYR A 167 -2.80 17.65 -2.57
C TYR A 167 -3.53 18.65 -1.67
N TYR A 168 -2.82 19.36 -0.79
CA TYR A 168 -3.35 20.43 0.05
C TYR A 168 -2.63 21.75 -0.20
N ASN A 169 -3.09 22.46 -1.21
CA ASN A 169 -2.68 23.81 -1.56
C ASN A 169 -3.84 24.57 -2.22
N LEU A 170 -3.64 25.85 -2.48
CA LEU A 170 -4.65 26.72 -3.10
C LEU A 170 -4.97 26.30 -4.55
N ASP A 171 -3.98 25.83 -5.30
CA ASP A 171 -4.12 25.48 -6.71
C ASP A 171 -5.10 24.31 -6.92
N VAL A 172 -5.13 23.35 -5.98
CA VAL A 172 -6.03 22.19 -5.97
C VAL A 172 -7.51 22.58 -5.84
N VAL A 173 -7.82 23.78 -5.32
CA VAL A 173 -9.21 24.26 -5.15
C VAL A 173 -9.72 24.99 -6.41
N HIS A 174 -9.09 24.73 -7.56
CA HIS A 174 -9.56 25.18 -8.85
C HIS A 174 -10.02 24.02 -9.73
N VAL A 175 -11.15 24.22 -10.42
CA VAL A 175 -11.65 23.27 -11.41
C VAL A 175 -10.64 23.17 -12.55
N GLY A 176 -10.37 21.96 -13.02
CA GLY A 176 -9.38 21.69 -14.07
C GLY A 176 -7.93 21.62 -13.57
N TYR A 177 -7.67 21.74 -12.26
CA TYR A 177 -6.36 21.41 -11.70
C TYR A 177 -5.97 19.97 -12.04
N VAL A 178 -4.73 19.77 -12.46
CA VAL A 178 -4.22 18.50 -12.94
C VAL A 178 -3.20 17.96 -11.95
N PHE A 179 -3.37 16.71 -11.51
CA PHE A 179 -2.48 16.06 -10.53
C PHE A 179 -1.32 15.28 -11.17
N ASP A 180 -1.34 15.05 -12.48
CA ASP A 180 -0.32 14.31 -13.22
C ASP A 180 0.01 14.98 -14.55
N ILE A 181 1.20 14.72 -15.10
CA ILE A 181 1.62 15.34 -16.37
C ILE A 181 0.77 14.96 -17.58
N PHE A 182 0.02 13.84 -17.53
CA PHE A 182 -0.77 13.35 -18.66
C PHE A 182 -2.24 13.78 -18.62
N GLY A 183 -2.70 14.36 -17.51
CA GLY A 183 -4.08 14.80 -17.38
C GLY A 183 -5.09 13.71 -17.06
N PHE A 184 -4.65 12.54 -16.59
CA PHE A 184 -5.55 11.45 -16.22
C PHE A 184 -6.33 11.73 -14.93
N TYR A 185 -5.72 12.44 -13.98
CA TYR A 185 -6.34 12.76 -12.69
C TYR A 185 -6.51 14.28 -12.63
N THR A 186 -7.74 14.73 -12.79
CA THR A 186 -8.10 16.15 -12.90
C THR A 186 -9.27 16.51 -12.00
N GLN A 187 -9.26 17.73 -11.47
CA GLN A 187 -10.41 18.27 -10.76
C GLN A 187 -11.56 18.49 -11.73
N ILE A 188 -12.69 17.86 -11.44
CA ILE A 188 -13.92 18.00 -12.23
C ILE A 188 -14.80 19.13 -11.67
N PRO A 189 -15.75 19.67 -12.48
CA PRO A 189 -16.63 20.75 -12.06
C PRO A 189 -17.40 20.44 -10.75
N THR A 190 -17.63 21.46 -9.93
CA THR A 190 -18.25 21.29 -8.59
C THR A 190 -19.76 21.06 -8.63
N ASP A 191 -20.42 21.32 -9.76
CA ASP A 191 -21.82 21.00 -10.04
C ASP A 191 -22.04 19.50 -10.35
N THR A 192 -20.97 18.75 -10.58
CA THR A 192 -21.00 17.30 -10.84
C THR A 192 -21.67 16.52 -9.71
N MET A 193 -22.56 15.57 -10.06
CA MET A 193 -23.23 14.71 -9.08
C MET A 193 -22.30 13.60 -8.57
N PHE A 194 -22.59 13.05 -7.39
CA PHE A 194 -21.79 11.97 -6.80
C PHE A 194 -21.65 10.74 -7.72
N VAL A 195 -22.70 10.39 -8.46
CA VAL A 195 -22.68 9.27 -9.42
C VAL A 195 -21.69 9.54 -10.56
N ASP A 196 -21.61 10.79 -11.02
CA ASP A 196 -20.70 11.17 -12.11
C ASP A 196 -19.23 11.17 -11.66
N TYR A 197 -18.94 11.51 -10.40
CA TYR A 197 -17.61 11.27 -9.81
C TYR A 197 -17.23 9.79 -9.90
N MET A 198 -18.16 8.89 -9.57
CA MET A 198 -17.94 7.45 -9.64
C MET A 198 -17.68 6.97 -11.08
N GLU A 199 -18.41 7.49 -12.07
CA GLU A 199 -18.15 7.17 -13.48
C GLU A 199 -16.81 7.75 -13.97
N TYR A 200 -16.49 8.98 -13.59
CA TYR A 200 -15.21 9.60 -13.91
C TYR A 200 -14.02 8.80 -13.36
N ILE A 201 -14.06 8.38 -12.09
CA ILE A 201 -12.98 7.55 -11.49
C ILE A 201 -12.82 6.22 -12.25
N LYS A 202 -13.88 5.63 -12.81
CA LYS A 202 -13.75 4.40 -13.62
C LYS A 202 -12.96 4.61 -14.91
N THR A 203 -12.83 5.85 -15.39
CA THR A 203 -12.04 6.16 -16.59
C THR A 203 -10.54 6.18 -16.34
N PHE A 204 -10.10 6.20 -15.07
CA PHE A 204 -8.68 6.18 -14.71
C PHE A 204 -7.95 4.97 -15.29
N PRO A 205 -6.65 5.13 -15.63
CA PRO A 205 -5.84 4.04 -16.15
C PRO A 205 -5.78 2.88 -15.15
N ILE A 206 -5.61 1.67 -15.69
CA ILE A 206 -5.41 0.46 -14.87
C ILE A 206 -4.00 0.46 -14.29
N ASN A 207 -3.03 0.93 -15.07
CA ASN A 207 -1.63 1.06 -14.67
C ASN A 207 -1.30 2.53 -14.52
N ASP A 208 -1.08 2.97 -13.29
CA ASP A 208 -0.72 4.35 -12.97
C ASP A 208 0.75 4.62 -13.30
N HIS A 209 1.05 5.75 -13.92
CA HIS A 209 2.42 6.13 -14.26
C HIS A 209 3.20 6.60 -13.01
N PRO A 210 4.50 6.27 -12.84
CA PRO A 210 5.31 6.63 -11.67
C PRO A 210 5.27 8.09 -11.23
N GLU A 211 5.06 8.98 -12.19
CA GLU A 211 5.04 10.42 -11.98
C GLU A 211 3.92 10.88 -11.05
N VAL A 212 2.72 10.26 -11.09
CA VAL A 212 1.63 10.61 -10.14
C VAL A 212 2.02 10.27 -8.69
N PHE A 213 2.96 9.36 -8.51
CA PHE A 213 3.53 9.06 -7.21
C PHE A 213 4.67 10.01 -6.86
N GLY A 214 5.11 10.93 -7.73
CA GLY A 214 6.32 11.75 -7.56
C GLY A 214 7.62 10.97 -7.77
N LEU A 215 7.59 9.91 -8.58
CA LEU A 215 8.74 9.04 -8.86
C LEU A 215 9.17 9.13 -10.33
N HIS A 216 10.46 8.93 -10.57
CA HIS A 216 10.99 8.83 -11.93
C HIS A 216 10.48 7.56 -12.63
N PRO A 217 10.26 7.54 -13.96
CA PRO A 217 9.81 6.35 -14.71
C PRO A 217 10.62 5.07 -14.47
N ASN A 218 11.91 5.19 -14.12
CA ASN A 218 12.76 4.05 -13.74
C ASN A 218 12.25 3.28 -12.52
N ALA A 219 11.39 3.87 -11.69
CA ALA A 219 10.76 3.19 -10.56
C ALA A 219 9.91 2.00 -11.04
N ASP A 220 9.24 2.10 -12.19
CA ASP A 220 8.51 0.97 -12.79
C ASP A 220 9.44 -0.16 -13.20
N ILE A 221 10.62 0.15 -13.74
CA ILE A 221 11.61 -0.85 -14.13
C ILE A 221 12.06 -1.63 -12.88
N THR A 222 12.42 -0.92 -11.81
CA THR A 222 12.83 -1.53 -10.53
C THR A 222 11.70 -2.38 -9.94
N PHE A 223 10.46 -1.87 -9.96
CA PHE A 223 9.29 -2.62 -9.50
C PHE A 223 9.08 -3.90 -10.31
N ALA A 224 9.09 -3.80 -11.65
CA ALA A 224 8.93 -4.93 -12.54
C ALA A 224 10.04 -5.97 -12.37
N GLN A 225 11.30 -5.54 -12.19
CA GLN A 225 12.41 -6.43 -11.86
C GLN A 225 12.18 -7.16 -10.53
N SER A 226 11.78 -6.44 -9.48
CA SER A 226 11.49 -7.05 -8.17
C SER A 226 10.36 -8.10 -8.27
N GLN A 227 9.27 -7.78 -8.96
CA GLN A 227 8.17 -8.74 -9.19
C GLN A 227 8.65 -9.97 -9.98
N THR A 228 9.48 -9.74 -10.99
CA THR A 228 10.08 -10.83 -11.78
C THR A 228 10.94 -11.74 -10.92
N TYR A 229 11.80 -11.19 -10.05
CA TYR A 229 12.61 -11.99 -9.13
C TYR A 229 11.77 -12.80 -8.15
N ILE A 230 10.68 -12.22 -7.61
CA ILE A 230 9.74 -12.95 -6.74
C ILE A 230 9.09 -14.11 -7.50
N CYS A 231 8.65 -13.88 -8.74
CA CYS A 231 8.07 -14.92 -9.59
C CYS A 231 9.06 -16.05 -9.87
N LEU A 232 10.28 -15.71 -10.31
CA LEU A 232 11.35 -16.69 -10.57
C LEU A 232 11.74 -17.47 -9.32
N ALA A 233 11.88 -16.81 -8.17
CA ALA A 233 12.15 -17.47 -6.90
C ALA A 233 11.02 -18.43 -6.49
N THR A 234 9.77 -18.07 -6.78
CA THR A 234 8.61 -18.94 -6.54
C THR A 234 8.64 -20.15 -7.46
N LEU A 235 8.93 -19.97 -8.75
CA LEU A 235 9.10 -21.07 -9.71
C LEU A 235 10.21 -22.04 -9.28
N LEU A 236 11.35 -21.53 -8.81
CA LEU A 236 12.45 -22.36 -8.29
C LEU A 236 12.02 -23.18 -7.07
N LYS A 237 11.18 -22.62 -6.18
CA LYS A 237 10.63 -23.36 -5.03
C LYS A 237 9.65 -24.46 -5.43
N LEU A 238 8.95 -24.30 -6.56
CA LEU A 238 8.03 -25.29 -7.11
C LEU A 238 8.75 -26.40 -7.89
N GLN A 239 10.01 -26.18 -8.29
CA GLN A 239 10.79 -27.19 -8.99
C GLN A 239 10.96 -28.43 -8.10
N PRO A 240 10.64 -29.64 -8.60
CA PRO A 240 10.88 -30.86 -7.84
C PRO A 240 12.37 -30.96 -7.55
N LYS A 241 12.72 -31.13 -6.27
CA LYS A 241 14.09 -31.43 -5.86
C LYS A 241 14.46 -32.83 -6.35
N GLN A 242 14.78 -32.98 -7.63
CA GLN A 242 15.42 -34.18 -8.13
C GLN A 242 16.82 -34.23 -7.54
N VAL A 243 17.13 -35.33 -6.84
CA VAL A 243 18.49 -35.67 -6.41
C VAL A 243 19.27 -36.09 -7.65
N GLY A 244 19.66 -35.12 -8.47
CA GLY A 244 20.57 -35.30 -9.61
C GLY A 244 22.01 -35.36 -9.09
N GLY A 245 22.74 -36.40 -9.49
CA GLY A 245 23.97 -36.86 -8.83
C GLY A 245 25.18 -35.94 -8.86
N ALA A 246 26.11 -36.25 -7.94
CA ALA A 246 27.51 -35.84 -7.87
C ALA A 246 27.82 -34.38 -8.23
N ALA A 247 27.06 -33.43 -7.70
CA ALA A 247 27.53 -32.06 -7.56
C ALA A 247 28.42 -31.99 -6.30
N THR A 248 29.56 -31.28 -6.40
CA THR A 248 30.43 -30.95 -5.26
C THR A 248 29.57 -30.43 -4.12
N SER A 249 29.81 -30.87 -2.88
CA SER A 249 28.96 -30.47 -1.77
C SER A 249 28.95 -28.94 -1.64
N GLN A 250 27.80 -28.38 -1.25
CA GLN A 250 27.68 -26.94 -1.06
C GLN A 250 28.76 -26.43 -0.07
N GLU A 251 29.11 -27.25 0.92
CA GLU A 251 30.16 -26.99 1.90
C GLU A 251 31.54 -26.89 1.24
N ASP A 252 31.90 -27.80 0.33
CA ASP A 252 33.18 -27.78 -0.40
C ASP A 252 33.32 -26.56 -1.32
N VAL A 253 32.23 -26.18 -1.99
CA VAL A 253 32.20 -24.98 -2.83
C VAL A 253 32.35 -23.72 -1.97
N THR A 254 31.70 -23.69 -0.81
CA THR A 254 31.78 -22.55 0.11
C THR A 254 33.18 -22.46 0.72
N ALA A 255 33.77 -23.58 1.14
CA ALA A 255 35.10 -23.64 1.73
C ALA A 255 36.20 -23.27 0.72
N SER A 256 36.09 -23.74 -0.53
CA SER A 256 37.04 -23.37 -1.59
C SER A 256 36.96 -21.87 -1.93
N SER A 257 35.75 -21.31 -2.03
CA SER A 257 35.54 -19.88 -2.23
C SER A 257 36.10 -19.04 -1.08
N ALA A 258 35.87 -19.46 0.18
CA ALA A 258 36.39 -18.78 1.35
C ALA A 258 37.93 -18.77 1.39
N ARG A 259 38.58 -19.88 1.03
CA ARG A 259 40.05 -19.95 0.94
C ARG A 259 40.59 -19.03 -0.17
N ALA A 260 39.95 -19.04 -1.34
CA ALA A 260 40.34 -18.17 -2.44
C ALA A 260 40.23 -16.68 -2.08
N ILE A 261 39.18 -16.28 -1.36
CA ILE A 261 39.04 -14.91 -0.84
C ILE A 261 40.15 -14.61 0.17
N LEU A 262 40.42 -15.53 1.10
CA LEU A 262 41.48 -15.35 2.11
C LEU A 262 42.86 -15.15 1.50
N GLU A 263 43.19 -15.90 0.44
CA GLU A 263 44.47 -15.77 -0.29
C GLU A 263 44.60 -14.44 -1.04
N GLN A 264 43.49 -13.81 -1.41
CA GLN A 264 43.47 -12.50 -2.07
C GLN A 264 43.45 -11.33 -1.08
N LEU A 265 43.17 -11.59 0.19
CA LEU A 265 43.20 -10.54 1.20
C LEU A 265 44.65 -10.13 1.49
N PRO A 266 44.93 -8.82 1.64
CA PRO A 266 46.25 -8.35 2.07
C PRO A 266 46.62 -8.92 3.44
N ASP A 267 47.93 -9.04 3.70
CA ASP A 267 48.44 -9.42 5.01
C ASP A 267 47.86 -8.50 6.10
N MET A 268 47.44 -9.12 7.21
CA MET A 268 46.94 -8.39 8.36
C MET A 268 47.99 -7.40 8.88
N PHE A 269 47.55 -6.18 9.17
CA PHE A 269 48.41 -5.18 9.76
C PHE A 269 49.05 -5.69 11.06
N LYS A 270 50.37 -5.57 11.17
CA LYS A 270 51.09 -5.89 12.41
C LYS A 270 50.79 -4.83 13.47
N LEU A 271 49.76 -5.08 14.27
CA LEU A 271 49.28 -4.16 15.31
C LEU A 271 50.39 -3.76 16.30
N ASP A 272 51.36 -4.63 16.56
CA ASP A 272 52.52 -4.35 17.43
C ASP A 272 53.49 -3.29 16.89
N GLU A 273 53.62 -3.19 15.57
CA GLU A 273 54.45 -2.15 14.92
C GLU A 273 53.69 -0.81 14.82
N ILE A 274 52.36 -0.85 14.73
CA ILE A 274 51.49 0.33 14.69
C ILE A 274 51.30 0.95 16.08
N SER A 275 51.26 0.13 17.13
CA SER A 275 51.10 0.53 18.55
C SER A 275 52.33 1.25 19.12
N LYS A 276 53.52 1.06 18.52
CA LYS A 276 54.78 1.65 18.98
C LYS A 276 55.08 3.04 18.37
N LYS A 277 54.09 3.68 17.75
CA LYS A 277 54.21 5.02 17.16
C LYS A 277 53.34 6.03 17.88
#